data_AF-A0A6B3BPV5-F1
#
_entry.id   AF-A0A6B3BPV5-F1
#
_cell.length_a   1.000
_cell.length_b   1.000
_cell.length_c   1.000
_cell.angle_alpha   90.00
_cell.angle_beta   90.00
_cell.angle_gamma   90.00
#
_symmetry.space_group_name_H-M   'P 1'
#
loop_
_entity.id
_entity.type
_entity.pdbx_description
1 polymer ?
#
loop_
_entity_poly.entity_id
_entity_poly.type
_entity_poly.pdbx_seq_one_letter_code
_entity_poly.pdbx_strand_id
1 'polypeptide(L)'
;MTSPLPGGSQEPAPVQRWEKEGLARLQAALVRDMLRFTAASLGDGSVVRGVLPGPDGRGVGRVVVWDGHDLGTSVAYDLPLLDRHGDNIPVCDLAAALRQAVRGWQAPGAQRTASGAGHDRDGHGIPVVAAENIGLLLEDGPEFDLTDALHGAAAGIAPSGGCESAGELCLLGFLLLDRYSARLYMTGEGLVDVVGLDVSLRDEAGTVAVGVTGLAAALPSLVADDQLRYNPSDAVDPYCSKVFDLAHW
;
A
#
# COMPACT_ATOMS: atom_id res chain seq x y z
N MET A 1 -6.14 -63.39 7.69
CA MET A 1 -6.52 -62.05 8.17
C MET A 1 -5.27 -61.33 8.63
N THR A 2 -4.74 -60.43 7.79
CA THR A 2 -3.84 -59.32 8.17
C THR A 2 -3.52 -58.54 6.89
N SER A 3 -4.23 -57.44 6.67
CA SER A 3 -3.83 -56.40 5.71
C SER A 3 -3.18 -55.27 6.51
N PRO A 4 -2.02 -54.73 6.12
CA PRO A 4 -1.54 -53.47 6.65
C PRO A 4 -2.18 -52.30 5.89
N LEU A 5 -2.66 -51.32 6.65
CA LEU A 5 -3.13 -50.01 6.18
C LEU A 5 -1.95 -49.22 5.57
N PRO A 6 -2.13 -48.50 4.45
CA PRO A 6 -1.16 -47.50 4.04
C PRO A 6 -1.37 -46.25 4.89
N GLY A 7 -0.40 -45.97 5.78
CA GLY A 7 -0.25 -44.68 6.43
C GLY A 7 0.15 -43.65 5.39
N GLY A 8 -0.83 -42.94 4.83
CA GLY A 8 -0.61 -41.73 4.08
C GLY A 8 -0.15 -40.63 5.03
N SER A 9 1.17 -40.48 5.17
CA SER A 9 1.72 -39.21 5.63
C SER A 9 1.44 -38.21 4.53
N GLN A 10 0.42 -37.38 4.73
CA GLN A 10 0.14 -36.25 3.87
C GLN A 10 1.26 -35.22 4.14
N GLU A 11 2.29 -35.24 3.30
CA GLU A 11 3.24 -34.13 3.22
C GLU A 11 2.43 -32.84 3.00
N PRO A 12 2.71 -31.75 3.75
CA PRO A 12 2.14 -30.45 3.42
C PRO A 12 2.60 -30.09 2.00
N ALA A 13 1.64 -29.77 1.13
CA ALA A 13 1.92 -29.40 -0.25
C ALA A 13 2.95 -28.27 -0.31
N PRO A 14 3.96 -28.32 -1.21
CA PRO A 14 4.97 -27.28 -1.26
C PRO A 14 4.37 -25.95 -1.72
N VAL A 15 4.73 -24.91 -0.98
CA VAL A 15 4.57 -23.47 -1.26
C VAL A 15 5.33 -23.13 -2.55
N GLN A 16 4.75 -23.41 -3.72
CA GLN A 16 5.31 -23.03 -5.02
C GLN A 16 4.19 -22.60 -5.98
N ARG A 17 3.47 -21.53 -5.63
CA ARG A 17 2.50 -20.94 -6.56
C ARG A 17 3.11 -19.88 -7.48
N TRP A 18 4.21 -19.25 -7.06
CA TRP A 18 4.85 -18.17 -7.80
C TRP A 18 6.12 -18.63 -8.50
N GLU A 19 6.09 -18.66 -9.83
CA GLU A 19 7.28 -18.82 -10.65
C GLU A 19 8.18 -17.58 -10.59
N LYS A 20 9.43 -17.72 -11.05
CA LYS A 20 10.41 -16.63 -11.10
C LYS A 20 9.88 -15.36 -11.76
N GLU A 21 9.08 -15.50 -12.82
CA GLU A 21 8.46 -14.37 -13.51
C GLU A 21 7.41 -13.65 -12.65
N GLY A 22 6.61 -14.42 -11.90
CA GLY A 22 5.63 -13.87 -10.97
C GLY A 22 6.29 -13.07 -9.85
N LEU A 23 7.36 -13.60 -9.25
CA LEU A 23 8.14 -12.88 -8.25
C LEU A 23 8.81 -11.62 -8.82
N ALA A 24 9.30 -11.67 -10.05
CA ALA A 24 9.84 -10.49 -10.73
C ALA A 24 8.78 -9.39 -10.94
N ARG A 25 7.52 -9.77 -11.23
CA ARG A 25 6.41 -8.80 -11.31
C ARG A 25 6.09 -8.17 -9.97
N LEU A 26 6.08 -8.95 -8.89
CA LEU A 26 5.89 -8.41 -7.53
C LEU A 26 7.02 -7.46 -7.14
N GLN A 27 8.27 -7.82 -7.42
CA GLN A 27 9.42 -6.94 -7.23
C GLN A 27 9.28 -5.65 -8.05
N ALA A 28 8.86 -5.73 -9.31
CA ALA A 28 8.64 -4.54 -10.14
C ALA A 28 7.51 -3.65 -9.61
N ALA A 29 6.45 -4.24 -9.04
CA ALA A 29 5.39 -3.50 -8.38
C ALA A 29 5.91 -2.78 -7.12
N LEU A 30 6.71 -3.46 -6.30
CA LEU A 30 7.38 -2.84 -5.15
C LEU A 30 8.27 -1.66 -5.59
N VAL A 31 9.11 -1.84 -6.61
CA VAL A 31 9.97 -0.78 -7.15
C VAL A 31 9.14 0.45 -7.55
N ARG A 32 8.09 0.24 -8.35
CA ARG A 32 7.25 1.35 -8.85
C ARG A 32 6.61 2.14 -7.72
N ASP A 33 6.15 1.46 -6.68
CA ASP A 33 5.55 2.13 -5.53
C ASP A 33 6.59 2.86 -4.69
N MET A 34 7.73 2.22 -4.39
CA MET A 34 8.78 2.81 -3.56
C MET A 34 9.48 4.01 -4.21
N LEU A 35 9.42 4.16 -5.54
CA LEU A 35 9.98 5.32 -6.24
C LEU A 35 9.43 6.64 -5.69
N ARG A 36 8.15 6.71 -5.28
CA ARG A 36 7.56 7.94 -4.72
C ARG A 36 8.24 8.37 -3.43
N PHE A 37 8.74 7.42 -2.65
CA PHE A 37 9.42 7.67 -1.38
C PHE A 37 10.90 8.01 -1.54
N THR A 38 11.42 8.08 -2.76
CA THR A 38 12.77 8.63 -2.99
C THR A 38 12.82 10.14 -2.79
N ALA A 39 11.67 10.80 -2.93
CA ALA A 39 11.49 12.24 -2.71
C ALA A 39 10.48 12.55 -1.59
N ALA A 40 9.61 11.59 -1.22
CA ALA A 40 8.66 11.72 -0.12
C ALA A 40 9.13 10.95 1.13
N SER A 41 9.01 11.57 2.29
CA SER A 41 9.37 10.97 3.57
C SER A 41 8.52 9.75 3.90
N LEU A 42 9.15 8.67 4.36
CA LEU A 42 8.55 7.50 5.01
C LEU A 42 8.19 7.81 6.48
N GLY A 43 8.66 8.93 7.03
CA GLY A 43 8.50 9.29 8.43
C GLY A 43 9.79 9.91 8.96
N ASP A 44 9.66 10.98 9.75
CA ASP A 44 10.77 11.64 10.45
C ASP A 44 11.98 12.02 9.57
N GLY A 45 11.74 12.27 8.27
CA GLY A 45 12.74 12.70 7.28
C GLY A 45 13.40 11.56 6.51
N SER A 46 13.14 10.31 6.87
CA SER A 46 13.67 9.13 6.17
C SER A 46 13.07 8.99 4.77
N VAL A 47 13.89 8.72 3.77
CA VAL A 47 13.47 8.50 2.37
C VAL A 47 14.04 7.19 1.83
N VAL A 48 13.48 6.68 0.74
CA VAL A 48 14.03 5.52 0.04
C VAL A 48 15.31 5.92 -0.69
N ARG A 49 16.40 5.22 -0.40
CA ARG A 49 17.68 5.30 -1.12
C ARG A 49 17.70 4.42 -2.37
N GLY A 50 17.04 3.26 -2.29
CA GLY A 50 17.02 2.31 -3.39
C GLY A 50 16.21 1.06 -3.07
N VAL A 51 15.84 0.33 -4.11
CA VAL A 51 15.14 -0.96 -4.01
C VAL A 51 15.97 -2.00 -4.75
N LEU A 52 16.28 -3.09 -4.06
CA LEU A 52 17.13 -4.18 -4.53
C LEU A 52 16.30 -5.47 -4.58
N PRO A 53 16.59 -6.38 -5.53
CA PRO A 53 16.06 -7.73 -5.44
C PRO A 53 16.60 -8.42 -4.17
N GLY A 54 15.77 -9.23 -3.50
CA GLY A 54 16.23 -10.01 -2.36
C GLY A 54 17.34 -11.00 -2.75
N PRO A 55 18.33 -11.24 -1.86
CA PRO A 55 19.54 -12.00 -2.20
C PRO A 55 19.27 -13.45 -2.65
N ASP A 56 18.20 -14.07 -2.15
CA ASP A 56 17.93 -15.50 -2.36
C ASP A 56 16.74 -15.79 -3.31
N GLY A 57 16.12 -14.75 -3.90
CA GLY A 57 14.97 -14.93 -4.80
C GLY A 57 13.72 -15.56 -4.16
N ARG A 58 13.62 -15.55 -2.82
CA ARG A 58 12.55 -16.21 -2.03
C ARG A 58 11.29 -15.35 -1.84
N GLY A 59 10.93 -14.54 -2.83
CA GLY A 59 9.80 -13.63 -2.70
C GLY A 59 10.02 -12.56 -1.62
N VAL A 60 11.23 -12.02 -1.54
CA VAL A 60 11.59 -10.89 -0.68
C VAL A 60 12.14 -9.77 -1.57
N GLY A 61 11.69 -8.55 -1.33
CA GLY A 61 12.25 -7.34 -1.92
C GLY A 61 12.97 -6.54 -0.85
N ARG A 62 14.14 -5.97 -1.17
CA ARG A 62 14.91 -5.17 -0.22
C ARG A 62 14.72 -3.69 -0.49
N VAL A 63 14.33 -2.92 0.52
CA VAL A 63 14.21 -1.46 0.44
C VAL A 63 15.26 -0.83 1.35
N VAL A 64 16.16 -0.03 0.76
CA VAL A 64 17.17 0.73 1.49
C VAL A 64 16.62 2.11 1.79
N VAL A 65 16.65 2.50 3.07
CA VAL A 65 16.15 3.78 3.58
C VAL A 65 17.31 4.54 4.22
N TRP A 66 17.28 5.87 4.17
CA TRP A 66 18.31 6.77 4.71
C TRP A 66 17.71 8.11 5.10
N ASP A 67 18.46 8.96 5.79
CA ASP A 67 18.04 10.29 6.23
C ASP A 67 18.04 11.37 5.13
N GLY A 68 18.44 11.03 3.90
CA GLY A 68 18.57 11.95 2.77
C GLY A 68 19.82 12.84 2.77
N HIS A 69 20.70 12.71 3.77
CA HIS A 69 21.88 13.56 3.95
C HIS A 69 23.19 12.76 4.04
N ASP A 70 23.22 11.71 4.86
CA ASP A 70 24.39 10.87 5.10
C ASP A 70 24.11 9.42 4.69
N LEU A 71 24.85 8.93 3.69
CA LEU A 71 24.76 7.53 3.24
C LEU A 71 25.11 6.52 4.34
N GLY A 72 25.87 6.93 5.37
CA GLY A 72 26.19 6.13 6.55
C GLY A 72 24.98 5.80 7.43
N THR A 73 23.87 6.53 7.30
CA THR A 73 22.63 6.27 8.06
C THR A 73 21.74 5.22 7.40
N SER A 74 22.18 4.62 6.30
CA SER A 74 21.37 3.69 5.54
C SER A 74 21.05 2.42 6.31
N VAL A 75 19.80 1.99 6.21
CA VAL A 75 19.31 0.70 6.73
C VAL A 75 18.52 0.03 5.61
N ALA A 76 18.80 -1.25 5.38
CA ALA A 76 18.05 -2.08 4.46
C ALA A 76 16.94 -2.82 5.22
N TYR A 77 15.75 -2.85 4.65
CA TYR A 77 14.62 -3.63 5.15
C TYR A 77 14.31 -4.70 4.11
N ASP A 78 14.29 -5.94 4.54
CA ASP A 78 13.79 -7.05 3.72
C ASP A 78 12.27 -7.12 3.90
N LEU A 79 11.52 -6.95 2.81
CA LEU A 79 10.06 -6.96 2.80
C LEU A 79 9.58 -8.27 2.16
N PRO A 80 8.76 -9.07 2.87
CA PRO A 80 8.14 -10.24 2.26
C PRO A 80 7.17 -9.77 1.16
N LEU A 81 7.26 -10.33 -0.04
CA LEU A 81 6.33 -10.05 -1.15
C LEU A 81 5.11 -10.97 -1.11
N LEU A 82 5.22 -12.07 -0.35
CA LEU A 82 4.19 -13.07 -0.17
C LEU A 82 3.86 -13.24 1.30
N ASP A 83 2.60 -13.47 1.61
CA ASP A 83 2.17 -13.80 2.97
C ASP A 83 2.51 -15.25 3.33
N ARG A 84 2.18 -15.65 4.56
CA ARG A 84 2.40 -17.03 5.05
C ARG A 84 1.64 -18.11 4.27
N HIS A 85 0.60 -17.73 3.53
CA HIS A 85 -0.21 -18.61 2.69
C HIS A 85 0.32 -18.65 1.24
N GLY A 86 1.28 -17.79 0.90
CA GLY A 86 1.87 -17.68 -0.43
C GLY A 86 1.10 -16.75 -1.37
N ASP A 87 0.17 -15.94 -0.85
CA ASP A 87 -0.56 -14.93 -1.61
C ASP A 87 0.22 -13.61 -1.62
N ASN A 88 -0.03 -12.76 -2.62
CA ASN A 88 0.69 -11.51 -2.76
C ASN A 88 0.30 -10.52 -1.66
N ILE A 89 1.28 -9.93 -1.00
CA ILE A 89 1.02 -8.85 -0.05
C ILE A 89 0.76 -7.56 -0.84
N PRO A 90 -0.34 -6.84 -0.57
CA PRO A 90 -0.59 -5.53 -1.18
C PRO A 90 0.55 -4.54 -0.90
N VAL A 91 0.92 -3.76 -1.91
CA VAL A 91 2.07 -2.84 -1.78
C VAL A 91 1.78 -1.70 -0.78
N CYS A 92 0.51 -1.34 -0.57
CA CYS A 92 0.12 -0.41 0.49
C CYS A 92 0.45 -0.94 1.89
N ASP A 93 0.24 -2.24 2.13
CA ASP A 93 0.51 -2.89 3.40
C ASP A 93 2.03 -2.96 3.64
N LEU A 94 2.79 -3.25 2.58
CA LEU A 94 4.26 -3.20 2.60
C LEU A 94 4.80 -1.81 2.90
N ALA A 95 4.21 -0.76 2.31
CA ALA A 95 4.59 0.62 2.57
C ALA A 95 4.29 1.03 4.03
N ALA A 96 3.12 0.64 4.55
CA ALA A 96 2.73 0.92 5.94
C ALA A 96 3.63 0.19 6.94
N ALA A 97 3.87 -1.11 6.74
CA ALA A 97 4.78 -1.90 7.56
C ALA A 97 6.22 -1.33 7.52
N LEU A 98 6.70 -0.89 6.35
CA LEU A 98 8.00 -0.24 6.22
C LEU A 98 8.08 1.05 7.03
N ARG A 99 7.06 1.92 6.95
CA ARG A 99 7.04 3.18 7.75
C ARG A 99 7.04 2.90 9.23
N GLN A 100 6.23 1.93 9.68
CA GLN A 100 6.20 1.51 11.08
C GLN A 100 7.56 0.95 11.54
N ALA A 101 8.21 0.14 10.71
CA ALA A 101 9.55 -0.39 11.00
C ALA A 101 10.61 0.73 11.07
N VAL A 102 10.57 1.71 10.17
CA VAL A 102 11.47 2.87 10.16
C VAL A 102 11.30 3.70 11.45
N ARG A 103 10.05 4.00 11.85
CA ARG A 103 9.77 4.70 13.11
C ARG A 103 10.26 3.92 14.33
N GLY A 104 10.01 2.61 14.35
CA GLY A 104 10.47 1.71 15.41
C GLY A 104 11.99 1.65 15.53
N TRP A 105 12.71 1.63 14.40
CA TRP A 105 14.17 1.64 14.36
C TRP A 105 14.77 2.95 14.91
N GLN A 106 14.08 4.07 14.70
CA GLN A 106 14.50 5.39 15.16
C GLN A 106 14.14 5.68 16.62
N ALA A 107 13.33 4.82 17.27
CA ALA A 107 12.91 5.01 18.64
C ALA A 107 14.11 5.02 19.62
N PRO A 108 14.13 5.91 20.64
CA PRO A 108 15.20 5.98 21.63
C PRO A 108 15.42 4.63 22.34
N GLY A 109 16.54 3.96 22.03
CA GLY A 109 16.88 2.65 22.58
C GLY A 109 17.11 1.56 21.53
N ALA A 110 16.48 1.66 20.36
CA ALA A 110 16.70 0.74 19.23
C ALA A 110 18.09 0.91 18.60
N GLN A 111 18.63 2.14 18.60
CA GLN A 111 19.95 2.43 18.04
C GLN A 111 21.13 2.02 18.97
N ARG A 112 20.87 1.83 20.28
CA ARG A 112 21.91 1.37 21.24
C ARG A 112 22.26 -0.10 21.09
N THR A 113 21.40 -0.91 20.48
CA THR A 113 21.73 -2.30 20.08
C THR A 113 22.41 -2.34 18.70
N ALA A 114 22.18 -1.33 17.84
CA ALA A 114 22.75 -1.25 16.50
C ALA A 114 24.27 -0.98 16.45
N SER A 115 24.83 -0.29 17.45
CA SER A 115 26.29 -0.06 17.52
C SER A 115 27.08 -1.21 18.18
N GLY A 116 26.43 -2.31 18.58
CA GLY A 116 27.06 -3.34 19.42
C GLY A 116 26.69 -4.81 19.20
N ALA A 117 25.64 -5.17 18.45
CA ALA A 117 25.30 -6.59 18.27
C ALA A 117 24.53 -6.89 16.97
N GLY A 118 25.10 -7.76 16.12
CA GLY A 118 24.36 -8.85 15.48
C GLY A 118 23.35 -8.54 14.37
N HIS A 119 23.43 -7.43 13.64
CA HIS A 119 22.65 -7.28 12.40
C HIS A 119 23.43 -7.83 11.22
N ASP A 120 22.79 -8.71 10.44
CA ASP A 120 23.34 -9.15 9.16
C ASP A 120 23.54 -7.95 8.25
N ARG A 121 24.63 -7.95 7.49
CA ARG A 121 24.97 -6.85 6.59
C ARG A 121 24.90 -7.35 5.17
N ASP A 122 24.39 -6.51 4.27
CA ASP A 122 24.38 -6.86 2.87
C ASP A 122 25.78 -6.79 2.22
N GLY A 123 25.86 -7.15 0.94
CA GLY A 123 27.10 -7.07 0.16
C GLY A 123 27.68 -5.66 0.01
N HIS A 124 26.92 -4.61 0.38
CA HIS A 124 27.36 -3.22 0.43
C HIS A 124 27.72 -2.76 1.86
N GLY A 125 27.65 -3.66 2.84
CA GLY A 125 27.90 -3.36 4.24
C GLY A 125 26.77 -2.61 4.94
N ILE A 126 25.58 -2.52 4.34
CA ILE A 126 24.41 -1.85 4.91
C ILE A 126 23.75 -2.80 5.93
N PRO A 127 23.43 -2.34 7.16
CA PRO A 127 22.69 -3.16 8.12
C PRO A 127 21.31 -3.54 7.59
N VAL A 128 20.93 -4.81 7.77
CA VAL A 128 19.67 -5.36 7.27
C VAL A 128 18.73 -5.68 8.44
N VAL A 129 17.49 -5.22 8.33
CA VAL A 129 16.33 -5.65 9.11
C VAL A 129 15.66 -6.79 8.33
N ALA A 130 15.62 -7.98 8.93
CA ALA A 130 15.16 -9.19 8.28
C ALA A 130 13.63 -9.20 8.04
N ALA A 131 13.19 -9.97 7.04
CA ALA A 131 11.78 -10.02 6.60
C ALA A 131 10.83 -10.54 7.68
N GLU A 132 11.30 -11.36 8.62
CA GLU A 132 10.51 -11.89 9.72
C GLU A 132 10.00 -10.76 10.62
N ASN A 133 10.81 -9.72 10.83
CA ASN A 133 10.41 -8.56 11.63
C ASN A 133 9.31 -7.77 10.94
N ILE A 134 9.36 -7.64 9.62
CA ILE A 134 8.31 -6.99 8.82
C ILE A 134 7.07 -7.88 8.74
N GLY A 135 7.25 -9.20 8.65
CA GLY A 135 6.18 -10.18 8.65
C GLY A 135 5.30 -10.08 9.89
N LEU A 136 5.89 -9.89 11.08
CA LEU A 136 5.14 -9.69 12.32
C LEU A 136 4.24 -8.45 12.27
N LEU A 137 4.74 -7.33 11.74
CA LEU A 137 3.93 -6.11 11.57
C LEU A 137 2.75 -6.32 10.61
N LEU A 138 2.97 -7.12 9.57
CA LEU A 138 1.93 -7.47 8.59
C LEU A 138 0.87 -8.41 9.19
N GLU A 139 1.28 -9.34 10.05
CA GLU A 139 0.35 -10.25 10.75
C GLU A 139 -0.52 -9.50 11.77
N ASP A 140 0.03 -8.51 12.46
CA ASP A 140 -0.68 -7.66 13.41
C ASP A 140 -1.63 -6.66 12.71
N GLY A 141 -1.45 -6.46 11.40
CA GLY A 141 -2.13 -5.44 10.61
C GLY A 141 -1.37 -4.11 10.70
N PRO A 142 -0.69 -3.67 9.62
CA PRO A 142 0.15 -2.50 9.70
C PRO A 142 -0.70 -1.24 9.95
N GLU A 143 -0.17 -0.33 10.75
CA GLU A 143 -0.87 0.94 11.02
C GLU A 143 -0.83 1.85 9.79
N PHE A 144 -2.02 2.19 9.28
CA PHE A 144 -2.15 3.12 8.17
C PHE A 144 -2.25 4.57 8.64
N ASP A 145 -1.50 5.44 7.98
CA ASP A 145 -1.64 6.89 8.15
C ASP A 145 -2.79 7.40 7.25
N LEU A 146 -3.32 8.58 7.58
CA LEU A 146 -4.39 9.20 6.81
C LEU A 146 -4.02 9.42 5.32
N THR A 147 -2.73 9.66 5.05
CA THR A 147 -2.21 9.79 3.69
C THR A 147 -2.23 8.48 2.90
N ASP A 148 -2.19 7.33 3.59
CA ASP A 148 -2.33 6.01 2.94
C ASP A 148 -3.76 5.77 2.50
N ALA A 149 -4.72 6.10 3.37
CA ALA A 149 -6.14 6.02 3.02
C ALA A 149 -6.45 6.94 1.83
N LEU A 150 -5.96 8.18 1.86
CA LEU A 150 -6.12 9.12 0.75
C LEU A 150 -5.49 8.58 -0.55
N HIS A 151 -4.27 8.07 -0.47
CA HIS A 151 -3.60 7.48 -1.63
C HIS A 151 -4.37 6.26 -2.16
N GLY A 152 -4.80 5.35 -1.28
CA GLY A 152 -5.57 4.17 -1.66
C GLY A 152 -6.93 4.52 -2.26
N ALA A 153 -7.60 5.54 -1.74
CA ALA A 153 -8.85 6.04 -2.30
C ALA A 153 -8.65 6.59 -3.72
N ALA A 154 -7.65 7.46 -3.91
CA ALA A 154 -7.32 8.04 -5.22
C ALA A 154 -6.86 6.97 -6.23
N ALA A 155 -5.97 6.06 -5.82
CA ALA A 155 -5.44 5.00 -6.69
C ALA A 155 -6.49 3.95 -7.07
N GLY A 156 -7.47 3.69 -6.19
CA GLY A 156 -8.58 2.78 -6.48
C GLY A 156 -9.50 3.31 -7.58
N ILE A 157 -9.71 4.63 -7.62
CA ILE A 157 -10.58 5.28 -8.61
C ILE A 157 -9.84 5.62 -9.91
N ALA A 158 -8.56 5.94 -9.84
CA ALA A 158 -7.71 6.19 -11.00
C ALA A 158 -6.60 5.12 -11.09
N PRO A 159 -6.91 3.91 -11.57
CA PRO A 159 -5.91 2.89 -11.76
C PRO A 159 -4.80 3.39 -12.70
N SER A 160 -3.58 2.90 -12.46
CA SER A 160 -2.38 3.31 -13.20
C SER A 160 -2.47 2.93 -14.68
N GLY A 161 -3.03 3.84 -15.47
CA GLY A 161 -3.26 3.70 -16.91
C GLY A 161 -3.66 5.01 -17.57
N GLY A 162 -4.06 6.02 -16.79
CA GLY A 162 -4.51 7.31 -17.33
C GLY A 162 -5.90 7.22 -17.95
N CYS A 163 -6.45 8.40 -18.26
CA CYS A 163 -7.71 8.57 -18.98
C CYS A 163 -7.46 8.33 -20.48
N GLU A 164 -7.00 7.13 -20.87
CA GLU A 164 -6.55 6.86 -22.25
C GLU A 164 -7.72 6.65 -23.22
N SER A 165 -8.88 6.25 -22.71
CA SER A 165 -10.10 6.09 -23.50
C SER A 165 -11.04 7.28 -23.30
N ALA A 166 -11.50 7.86 -24.41
CA ALA A 166 -12.56 8.87 -24.38
C ALA A 166 -13.83 8.23 -23.78
N GLY A 167 -14.29 8.76 -22.64
CA GLY A 167 -15.52 8.34 -21.97
C GLY A 167 -15.31 7.69 -20.60
N GLU A 168 -14.08 7.30 -20.22
CA GLU A 168 -13.84 6.74 -18.89
C GLU A 168 -13.95 7.78 -17.78
N LEU A 169 -14.24 7.31 -16.57
CA LEU A 169 -14.20 8.13 -15.36
C LEU A 169 -12.75 8.45 -15.03
N CYS A 170 -12.46 9.74 -14.83
CA CYS A 170 -11.11 10.25 -14.69
C CYS A 170 -11.02 11.12 -13.43
N LEU A 171 -10.10 10.74 -12.53
CA LEU A 171 -9.75 11.54 -11.36
C LEU A 171 -8.88 12.72 -11.78
N LEU A 172 -9.37 13.94 -11.54
CA LEU A 172 -8.67 15.19 -11.84
C LEU A 172 -7.90 15.73 -10.64
N GLY A 173 -8.30 15.35 -9.43
CA GLY A 173 -7.64 15.80 -8.21
C GLY A 173 -8.28 15.21 -6.97
N PHE A 174 -7.69 15.52 -5.82
CA PHE A 174 -8.22 15.13 -4.52
C PHE A 174 -7.91 16.21 -3.48
N LEU A 175 -8.73 16.28 -2.43
CA LEU A 175 -8.52 17.16 -1.30
C LEU A 175 -8.88 16.42 -0.01
N LEU A 176 -7.96 16.42 0.95
CA LEU A 176 -8.28 15.99 2.31
C LEU A 176 -9.16 17.05 2.97
N LEU A 177 -10.39 16.71 3.34
CA LEU A 177 -11.33 17.66 3.96
C LEU A 177 -11.10 17.73 5.47
N ASP A 178 -10.90 16.57 6.10
CA ASP A 178 -10.61 16.44 7.51
C ASP A 178 -9.92 15.08 7.82
N ARG A 179 -9.91 14.67 9.09
CA ARG A 179 -9.30 13.40 9.54
C ARG A 179 -10.13 12.14 9.23
N TYR A 180 -11.29 12.30 8.59
CA TYR A 180 -12.28 11.26 8.30
C TYR A 180 -12.57 11.14 6.81
N SER A 181 -12.47 12.23 6.06
CA SER A 181 -12.99 12.30 4.69
C SER A 181 -12.05 13.01 3.72
N ALA A 182 -12.17 12.63 2.45
CA ALA A 182 -11.53 13.30 1.34
C ALA A 182 -12.54 13.53 0.22
N ARG A 183 -12.34 14.61 -0.54
CA ARG A 183 -13.05 14.88 -1.78
C ARG A 183 -12.20 14.43 -2.96
N LEU A 184 -12.81 13.65 -3.85
CA LEU A 184 -12.21 13.22 -5.11
C LEU A 184 -12.90 13.97 -6.26
N TYR A 185 -12.12 14.72 -7.05
CA TYR A 185 -12.64 15.51 -8.16
C TYR A 185 -12.60 14.69 -9.43
N MET A 186 -13.74 14.51 -10.08
CA MET A 186 -13.90 13.57 -11.17
C MET A 186 -14.63 14.17 -12.36
N THR A 187 -14.29 13.67 -13.55
CA THR A 187 -14.99 13.92 -14.81
C THR A 187 -15.11 12.62 -15.60
N GLY A 188 -15.95 12.57 -16.62
CA GLY A 188 -16.12 11.37 -17.46
C GLY A 188 -17.50 11.28 -18.08
N GLU A 189 -17.74 10.21 -18.84
CA GLU A 189 -19.06 9.96 -19.43
C GLU A 189 -20.12 9.75 -18.32
N GLY A 190 -21.31 10.32 -18.52
CA GLY A 190 -22.40 10.32 -17.54
C GLY A 190 -22.30 11.45 -16.49
N LEU A 191 -21.22 12.22 -16.46
CA LEU A 191 -21.08 13.43 -15.64
C LEU A 191 -21.28 14.69 -16.49
N VAL A 192 -21.97 15.69 -15.92
CA VAL A 192 -22.28 16.95 -16.62
C VAL A 192 -21.06 17.87 -16.73
N ASP A 193 -20.20 17.84 -15.71
CA ASP A 193 -18.96 18.62 -15.58
C ASP A 193 -18.08 17.92 -14.51
N VAL A 194 -17.05 18.59 -14.00
CA VAL A 194 -16.31 18.14 -12.82
C VAL A 194 -17.26 18.07 -11.62
N VAL A 195 -17.25 16.93 -10.93
CA VAL A 195 -18.00 16.67 -9.68
C VAL A 195 -17.04 16.31 -8.56
N GLY A 196 -17.41 16.65 -7.32
CA GLY A 196 -16.70 16.21 -6.12
C GLY A 196 -17.40 15.01 -5.50
N LEU A 197 -16.65 13.96 -5.15
CA LEU A 197 -17.13 12.81 -4.39
C LEU A 197 -16.47 12.82 -3.01
N ASP A 198 -17.27 13.02 -1.97
CA ASP A 198 -16.78 12.92 -0.59
C ASP A 198 -16.77 11.44 -0.19
N VAL A 199 -15.59 10.92 0.18
CA VAL A 199 -15.39 9.52 0.54
C VAL A 199 -14.85 9.41 1.96
N SER A 200 -15.22 8.34 2.67
CA SER A 200 -14.64 8.04 3.97
C SER A 200 -13.23 7.45 3.82
N LEU A 201 -12.32 7.90 4.69
CA LEU A 201 -10.97 7.38 4.86
C LEU A 201 -10.85 6.44 6.05
N ARG A 202 -12.00 6.09 6.65
CA ARG A 202 -12.09 5.21 7.81
C ARG A 202 -13.13 4.13 7.62
N ASP A 203 -12.89 2.98 8.24
CA ASP A 203 -13.86 1.90 8.35
C ASP A 203 -14.96 2.22 9.39
N GLU A 204 -15.91 1.30 9.53
CA GLU A 204 -17.01 1.39 10.49
C GLU A 204 -16.54 1.45 11.96
N ALA A 205 -15.36 0.90 12.26
CA ALA A 205 -14.75 0.96 13.59
C ALA A 205 -14.04 2.30 13.85
N GLY A 206 -13.96 3.17 12.84
CA GLY A 206 -13.26 4.45 12.91
C GLY A 206 -11.74 4.31 12.77
N THR A 207 -11.24 3.18 12.31
CA THR A 207 -9.81 2.96 11.99
C THR A 207 -9.52 3.46 10.59
N VAL A 208 -8.31 3.94 10.34
CA VAL A 208 -7.90 4.36 9.00
C VAL A 208 -7.92 3.13 8.09
N ALA A 209 -8.69 3.20 7.00
CA ALA A 209 -8.86 2.11 6.06
C ALA A 209 -8.26 2.50 4.71
N VAL A 210 -7.50 1.60 4.11
CA VAL A 210 -6.88 1.86 2.80
C VAL A 210 -7.77 1.34 1.69
N GLY A 211 -8.15 2.27 0.82
CA GLY A 211 -8.89 1.98 -0.39
C GLY A 211 -10.40 2.11 -0.23
N VAL A 212 -11.04 2.48 -1.33
CA VAL A 212 -12.50 2.56 -1.47
C VAL A 212 -12.96 1.49 -2.45
N THR A 213 -12.49 0.25 -2.28
CA THR A 213 -12.58 -0.81 -3.31
C THR A 213 -14.02 -1.10 -3.74
N GLY A 214 -14.96 -1.14 -2.79
CA GLY A 214 -16.39 -1.27 -3.07
C GLY A 214 -16.93 -0.11 -3.91
N LEU A 215 -16.64 1.12 -3.49
CA LEU A 215 -17.04 2.32 -4.22
C LEU A 215 -16.39 2.37 -5.61
N ALA A 216 -15.09 2.11 -5.72
CA ALA A 216 -14.38 2.08 -6.99
C ALA A 216 -14.99 1.07 -7.98
N ALA A 217 -15.42 -0.09 -7.48
CA ALA A 217 -16.10 -1.09 -8.31
C ALA A 217 -17.51 -0.67 -8.74
N ALA A 218 -18.25 0.02 -7.88
CA ALA A 218 -19.63 0.42 -8.16
C ALA A 218 -19.77 1.77 -8.87
N LEU A 219 -18.76 2.63 -8.79
CA LEU A 219 -18.80 3.99 -9.28
C LEU A 219 -19.21 4.09 -10.76
N PRO A 220 -18.71 3.24 -11.69
CA PRO A 220 -19.19 3.26 -13.07
C PRO A 220 -20.70 3.06 -13.19
N SER A 221 -21.27 2.13 -12.41
CA SER A 221 -22.72 1.89 -12.39
C SER A 221 -23.48 3.05 -11.72
N LEU A 222 -22.93 3.63 -10.65
CA LEU A 222 -23.55 4.78 -9.98
C LEU A 222 -23.67 5.99 -10.93
N VAL A 223 -22.68 6.18 -11.80
CA VAL A 223 -22.68 7.24 -12.81
C VAL A 223 -23.63 6.90 -13.97
N ALA A 224 -23.50 5.69 -14.54
CA ALA A 224 -24.30 5.27 -15.69
C ALA A 224 -25.82 5.26 -15.42
N ASP A 225 -26.21 4.87 -14.20
CA ASP A 225 -27.61 4.79 -13.78
C ASP A 225 -28.12 6.09 -13.12
N ASP A 226 -27.32 7.17 -13.14
CA ASP A 226 -27.61 8.47 -12.51
C ASP A 226 -28.02 8.31 -11.03
N GLN A 227 -27.34 7.41 -10.31
CA GLN A 227 -27.60 7.10 -8.90
C GLN A 227 -26.92 8.10 -7.95
N LEU A 228 -25.89 8.81 -8.42
CA LEU A 228 -25.25 9.87 -7.63
C LEU A 228 -26.26 10.93 -7.15
N ARG A 229 -27.33 11.18 -7.91
CA ARG A 229 -28.39 12.14 -7.56
C ARG A 229 -29.09 11.84 -6.24
N TYR A 230 -28.98 10.63 -5.71
CA TYR A 230 -29.60 10.24 -4.43
C TYR A 230 -28.75 10.62 -3.22
N ASN A 231 -27.49 11.00 -3.42
CA ASN A 231 -26.60 11.41 -2.34
C ASN A 231 -26.02 12.82 -2.59
N PRO A 232 -26.86 13.85 -2.77
CA PRO A 232 -26.36 15.21 -2.93
C PRO A 232 -25.74 15.71 -1.61
N SER A 233 -24.63 16.42 -1.72
CA SER A 233 -24.07 17.18 -0.60
C SER A 233 -24.46 18.66 -0.72
N ASP A 234 -24.73 19.31 0.41
CA ASP A 234 -24.96 20.76 0.47
C ASP A 234 -23.66 21.57 0.40
N ALA A 235 -22.50 20.90 0.32
CA ALA A 235 -21.22 21.56 0.23
C ALA A 235 -21.07 22.35 -1.08
N VAL A 236 -20.61 23.60 -0.96
CA VAL A 236 -20.27 24.46 -2.10
C VAL A 236 -18.76 24.46 -2.27
N ASP A 237 -18.30 24.12 -3.47
CA ASP A 237 -16.88 24.02 -3.80
C ASP A 237 -16.60 24.73 -5.13
N PRO A 238 -15.68 25.72 -5.18
CA PRO A 238 -15.37 26.44 -6.41
C PRO A 238 -14.70 25.57 -7.49
N TYR A 239 -14.20 24.37 -7.17
CA TYR A 239 -13.49 23.50 -8.10
C TYR A 239 -14.38 22.46 -8.80
N CYS A 240 -15.66 22.36 -8.44
CA CYS A 240 -16.60 21.44 -9.08
C CYS A 240 -18.02 21.99 -9.16
N SER A 241 -18.79 21.49 -10.11
CA SER A 241 -20.17 21.92 -10.34
C SER A 241 -21.15 21.39 -9.28
N LYS A 242 -20.89 20.21 -8.72
CA LYS A 242 -21.71 19.52 -7.72
C LYS A 242 -20.84 18.64 -6.82
N VAL A 243 -21.29 18.46 -5.59
CA VAL A 243 -20.69 17.52 -4.64
C VAL A 243 -21.70 16.42 -4.29
N PHE A 244 -21.21 15.19 -4.21
CA PHE A 244 -21.96 14.02 -3.76
C PHE A 244 -21.31 13.44 -2.51
N ASP A 245 -22.12 13.12 -1.50
CA ASP A 245 -21.66 12.51 -0.26
C ASP A 245 -21.72 10.99 -0.36
N LEU A 246 -20.55 10.36 -0.47
CA LEU A 246 -20.38 8.91 -0.52
C LEU A 246 -19.61 8.40 0.69
N ALA A 247 -19.58 9.16 1.80
CA ALA A 247 -18.88 8.77 3.01
C ALA A 247 -19.49 7.54 3.71
N HIS A 248 -20.78 7.26 3.44
CA HIS A 248 -21.54 6.13 4.01
C HIS A 248 -22.07 5.17 2.93
N TRP A 249 -21.41 5.15 1.77
CA TRP A 249 -21.83 4.34 0.63
C TRP A 249 -21.65 2.84 0.87
#